data_AF-A0A0B7BJU5-F1
#
_entry.id   AF-A0A0B7BJU5-F1
#
_cell.length_a   1.000
_cell.length_b   1.000
_cell.length_c   1.000
_cell.angle_alpha   90.00
_cell.angle_beta   90.00
_cell.angle_gamma   90.00
#
_symmetry.space_group_name_H-M   'P 1'
#
loop_
_entity.id
_entity.type
_entity.pdbx_description
1 polymer ?
#
loop_
_entity_poly.entity_id
_entity_poly.type
_entity_poly.pdbx_seq_one_letter_code
_entity_poly.pdbx_strand_id
1 'polypeptide(L)'
;MDTLAMANQDRKDNGPWEVEVSYGGEADLHQQFTSCTKNPNHLNFIPVDKFNIEHLPSDCQDTDLVDYVRAMSYLTVRLLVKYVSEERPATFNGSDKPYPFYNKRGSTNLVRFGTGWVWNVQLYSKKDSVRCPCKVCVNSPT
;
A
#
# COMPACT_ATOMS: atom_id res chain seq x y z
N MET A 1 18.74 17.91 2.22
CA MET A 1 18.93 16.44 2.20
C MET A 1 18.25 15.90 0.97
N ASP A 2 18.86 14.95 0.27
CA ASP A 2 18.25 14.28 -0.88
C ASP A 2 17.29 13.19 -0.40
N THR A 3 16.00 13.52 -0.35
CA THR A 3 14.95 12.64 0.17
C THR A 3 14.72 11.41 -0.71
N LEU A 4 14.95 11.53 -2.02
CA LEU A 4 14.85 10.44 -2.98
C LEU A 4 15.99 9.43 -2.78
N ALA A 5 17.22 9.90 -2.60
CA ALA A 5 18.35 9.01 -2.31
C ALA A 5 18.12 8.22 -1.00
N MET A 6 17.61 8.90 0.04
CA MET A 6 17.27 8.25 1.31
C MET A 6 16.17 7.20 1.15
N ALA A 7 15.10 7.52 0.42
CA ALA A 7 14.02 6.58 0.12
C ALA A 7 14.52 5.34 -0.63
N ASN A 8 15.36 5.54 -1.66
CA ASN A 8 15.94 4.44 -2.44
C ASN A 8 16.86 3.57 -1.61
N GLN A 9 17.63 4.15 -0.70
CA GLN A 9 18.48 3.39 0.22
C GLN A 9 17.64 2.53 1.16
N ASP A 10 16.62 3.12 1.80
CA ASP A 10 15.72 2.36 2.69
C ASP A 10 15.00 1.24 1.93
N ARG A 11 14.61 1.43 0.66
CA ARG A 11 14.01 0.34 -0.13
C ARG A 11 14.97 -0.84 -0.34
N LYS A 12 16.25 -0.55 -0.60
CA LYS A 12 17.29 -1.60 -0.74
C LYS A 12 17.51 -2.34 0.57
N ASP A 13 17.61 -1.61 1.68
CA ASP A 13 17.95 -2.18 2.98
C ASP A 13 16.83 -3.04 3.56
N ASN A 14 15.57 -2.72 3.24
CA ASN A 14 14.42 -3.39 3.83
C ASN A 14 13.89 -4.57 3.01
N GLY A 15 14.35 -4.76 1.78
CA GLY A 15 13.96 -5.88 0.92
C GLY A 15 12.76 -5.58 0.00
N PRO A 16 12.30 -6.56 -0.79
CA PRO A 16 11.42 -6.36 -1.95
C PRO A 16 9.94 -6.12 -1.60
N TRP A 17 9.63 -5.66 -0.39
CA TRP A 17 8.25 -5.44 0.03
C TRP A 17 7.60 -4.39 -0.85
N GLU A 18 6.31 -4.58 -1.14
CA GLU A 18 5.48 -3.68 -1.95
C GLU A 18 5.14 -2.39 -1.19
N VAL A 19 6.18 -1.63 -0.85
CA VAL A 19 6.08 -0.33 -0.21
C VAL A 19 6.87 0.70 -1.01
N GLU A 20 6.27 1.87 -1.13
CA GLU A 20 6.95 3.08 -1.57
C GLU A 20 7.37 3.87 -0.35
N VAL A 21 8.62 4.32 -0.31
CA VAL A 21 9.20 5.00 0.86
C VAL A 21 9.37 6.47 0.49
N SER A 22 8.93 7.40 1.35
CA SER A 22 9.04 8.83 1.08
C SER A 22 9.39 9.61 2.35
N TYR A 23 10.36 10.52 2.22
CA TYR A 23 10.79 11.40 3.31
C TYR A 23 10.18 12.81 3.20
N GLY A 24 9.72 13.24 2.02
CA GLY A 24 8.94 14.47 1.81
C GLY A 24 7.43 14.25 1.70
N GLY A 25 6.94 13.05 2.07
CA GLY A 25 5.52 12.72 2.03
C GLY A 25 4.96 12.65 0.61
N GLU A 26 3.79 13.23 0.38
CA GLU A 26 3.13 13.18 -0.95
C GLU A 26 3.83 14.05 -2.00
N ALA A 27 4.49 15.14 -1.58
CA ALA A 27 5.18 16.05 -2.52
C ALA A 27 6.30 15.33 -3.30
N ASP A 28 7.01 14.44 -2.62
CA ASP A 28 8.11 13.65 -3.22
C ASP A 28 7.62 12.57 -4.20
N LEU A 29 6.33 12.22 -4.19
CA LEU A 29 5.79 11.21 -5.10
C LEU A 29 5.94 11.61 -6.58
N HIS A 30 5.92 12.91 -6.89
CA HIS A 30 6.19 13.40 -8.24
C HIS A 30 7.63 13.13 -8.67
N GLN A 31 8.60 13.31 -7.75
CA GLN A 31 10.00 13.03 -8.03
C GLN A 31 10.24 11.53 -8.19
N GLN A 32 9.59 10.71 -7.35
CA GLN A 32 9.62 9.25 -7.45
C GLN A 32 8.96 8.74 -8.73
N PHE A 33 7.86 9.37 -9.17
CA PHE A 33 7.21 9.07 -10.44
C PHE A 33 8.16 9.27 -11.63
N THR A 34 8.83 10.43 -11.68
CA THR A 34 9.78 10.78 -12.75
C THR A 34 11.03 9.90 -12.75
N SER A 35 11.48 9.44 -11.58
CA SER A 35 12.66 8.58 -11.43
C SER A 35 12.35 7.07 -11.48
N CYS A 36 11.08 6.69 -11.70
CA CYS A 36 10.67 5.29 -11.76
C CYS A 36 11.27 4.57 -12.97
N THR A 37 12.00 3.48 -12.72
CA THR A 37 12.60 2.64 -13.77
C THR A 37 11.73 1.46 -14.18
N LYS A 38 10.70 1.11 -13.38
CA LYS A 38 9.82 -0.05 -13.66
C LYS A 38 8.91 0.18 -14.87
N ASN A 39 8.42 1.41 -15.02
CA ASN A 39 7.61 1.85 -16.14
C ASN A 39 8.01 3.29 -16.48
N PRO A 40 9.13 3.50 -17.21
CA PRO A 40 9.65 4.82 -17.50
C PRO A 40 8.59 5.70 -18.16
N ASN A 41 8.38 6.91 -17.61
CA ASN A 41 7.33 7.86 -18.01
C ASN A 41 5.89 7.34 -17.89
N HIS A 42 5.69 6.12 -17.38
CA HIS A 42 4.39 5.46 -17.18
C HIS A 42 3.48 5.46 -18.42
N LEU A 43 4.06 5.41 -19.63
CA LEU A 43 3.32 5.53 -20.89
C LEU A 43 2.36 4.37 -21.15
N ASN A 44 2.67 3.20 -20.58
CA ASN A 44 1.86 1.99 -20.72
C ASN A 44 0.78 1.86 -19.63
N PHE A 45 0.62 2.89 -18.78
CA PHE A 45 -0.45 2.88 -17.79
C PHE A 45 -1.81 3.04 -18.47
N ILE A 46 -2.70 2.08 -18.23
CA ILE A 46 -4.07 2.10 -18.75
C ILE A 46 -5.00 2.56 -17.62
N PRO A 47 -5.62 3.73 -17.74
CA PRO A 47 -6.66 4.16 -16.81
C PRO A 47 -7.80 3.13 -16.75
N VAL A 48 -8.31 2.86 -15.55
CA VAL A 48 -9.36 1.83 -15.31
C VAL A 48 -10.60 2.04 -16.19
N ASP A 49 -11.01 3.29 -16.39
CA ASP A 49 -12.13 3.69 -17.24
C ASP A 49 -11.90 3.39 -18.72
N LYS A 50 -10.63 3.25 -19.13
CA LYS A 50 -10.21 2.89 -20.49
C LYS A 50 -9.83 1.42 -20.62
N PHE A 51 -9.68 0.69 -19.52
CA PHE A 51 -9.37 -0.73 -19.54
C PHE A 51 -10.52 -1.51 -20.17
N ASN A 52 -10.20 -2.39 -21.12
CA ASN A 52 -11.15 -3.16 -21.92
C ASN A 52 -10.54 -4.52 -22.29
N ILE A 53 -11.31 -5.35 -22.98
CA ILE A 53 -10.93 -6.74 -23.30
C ILE A 53 -9.70 -6.81 -24.21
N GLU A 54 -9.50 -5.83 -25.09
CA GLU A 54 -8.36 -5.76 -26.00
C GLU A 54 -7.03 -5.50 -25.27
N HIS A 55 -7.07 -5.01 -24.03
CA HIS A 55 -5.88 -4.86 -23.19
C HIS A 55 -5.47 -6.16 -22.49
N LEU A 56 -6.30 -7.22 -22.54
CA LEU A 56 -5.95 -8.53 -21.99
C LEU A 56 -5.13 -9.35 -23.02
N PRO A 57 -4.20 -10.22 -22.55
CA PRO A 57 -3.57 -11.21 -23.42
C PRO A 57 -4.61 -12.03 -24.19
N SER A 58 -4.32 -12.45 -25.42
CA SER A 58 -5.28 -13.14 -26.32
C SER A 58 -6.02 -14.28 -25.65
N ASP A 59 -5.30 -15.07 -24.86
CA ASP A 59 -5.83 -16.29 -24.22
C ASP A 59 -6.63 -15.98 -22.94
N CYS A 60 -6.68 -14.70 -22.54
CA CYS A 60 -7.37 -14.17 -21.38
C CYS A 60 -8.44 -13.13 -21.78
N GLN A 61 -8.79 -13.00 -23.06
CA GLN A 61 -9.81 -12.06 -23.53
C GLN A 61 -11.21 -12.56 -23.14
N ASP A 62 -11.54 -12.41 -21.87
CA ASP A 62 -12.79 -12.80 -21.24
C ASP A 62 -13.45 -11.56 -20.61
N THR A 63 -14.73 -11.35 -20.89
CA THR A 63 -15.50 -10.24 -20.34
C THR A 63 -15.60 -10.31 -18.82
N ASP A 64 -15.65 -11.51 -18.24
CA ASP A 64 -15.72 -11.70 -16.79
C ASP A 64 -14.41 -11.23 -16.12
N LEU A 65 -13.27 -11.40 -16.80
CA LEU A 65 -11.98 -10.90 -16.32
C LEU A 65 -11.92 -9.36 -16.38
N VAL A 66 -12.48 -8.75 -17.43
CA VAL A 66 -12.57 -7.27 -17.52
C VAL A 66 -13.40 -6.72 -16.36
N ASP A 67 -14.56 -7.30 -16.11
CA ASP A 67 -15.46 -6.87 -15.05
C ASP A 67 -14.85 -7.13 -13.67
N TYR A 68 -14.15 -8.25 -13.49
CA TYR A 68 -13.40 -8.55 -12.28
C TYR A 68 -12.30 -7.51 -12.01
N VAL A 69 -11.46 -7.18 -13.00
CA VAL A 69 -10.40 -6.18 -12.84
C VAL A 69 -11.00 -4.80 -12.49
N ARG A 70 -12.10 -4.40 -13.16
CA ARG A 70 -12.80 -3.16 -12.84
C ARG A 70 -13.35 -3.17 -11.42
N ALA A 71 -14.03 -4.25 -11.00
CA ALA A 71 -14.53 -4.39 -9.64
C ALA A 71 -13.41 -4.29 -8.59
N MET A 72 -12.30 -5.01 -8.80
CA MET A 72 -11.13 -4.95 -7.93
C MET A 72 -10.51 -3.56 -7.85
N SER A 73 -10.50 -2.82 -8.96
CA SER A 73 -9.99 -1.45 -8.97
C SER A 73 -10.82 -0.50 -8.08
N TYR A 74 -12.15 -0.67 -8.03
CA TYR A 74 -13.01 0.11 -7.14
C TYR A 74 -12.81 -0.24 -5.66
N LEU A 75 -12.40 -1.47 -5.37
CA LEU A 75 -12.09 -1.91 -4.01
C LEU A 75 -10.65 -1.57 -3.59
N THR A 76 -9.78 -1.25 -4.55
CA THR A 76 -8.37 -0.96 -4.31
C THR A 76 -8.22 0.38 -3.59
N VAL A 77 -7.44 0.39 -2.51
CA VAL A 77 -7.18 1.57 -1.69
C VAL A 77 -5.70 1.88 -1.65
N ARG A 78 -5.38 3.17 -1.54
CA ARG A 78 -4.02 3.62 -1.24
C ARG A 78 -3.80 3.66 0.27
N LEU A 79 -2.79 2.94 0.75
CA LEU A 79 -2.38 2.95 2.14
C LEU A 79 -1.34 4.04 2.38
N LEU A 80 -1.47 4.75 3.49
CA LEU A 80 -0.56 5.80 3.95
C LEU A 80 -0.15 5.50 5.40
N VAL A 81 1.10 5.11 5.61
CA VAL A 81 1.62 4.72 6.93
C VAL A 81 2.73 5.68 7.36
N LYS A 82 2.43 6.53 8.35
CA LYS A 82 3.30 7.62 8.81
C LYS A 82 4.15 7.30 10.05
N TYR A 83 3.98 6.12 10.63
CA TYR A 83 4.62 5.77 11.89
C TYR A 83 5.09 4.33 11.91
N VAL A 84 6.27 4.10 12.49
CA VAL A 84 6.82 2.78 12.75
C VAL A 84 6.68 2.51 14.24
N SER A 85 5.88 1.50 14.60
CA SER A 85 5.69 1.09 16.00
C SER A 85 7.02 0.88 16.72
N GLU A 86 7.12 1.34 17.96
CA GLU A 86 8.27 1.10 18.86
C GLU A 86 8.47 -0.39 19.17
N GLU A 87 7.42 -1.20 19.13
CA GLU A 87 7.51 -2.64 19.39
C GLU A 87 7.80 -3.46 18.12
N ARG A 88 8.20 -2.80 17.02
CA ARG A 88 8.50 -3.50 15.77
C ARG A 88 9.69 -4.46 15.98
N PRO A 89 9.53 -5.77 15.71
CA PRO A 89 10.56 -6.77 16.00
C PRO A 89 11.90 -6.44 15.34
N ALA A 90 13.01 -6.84 15.94
CA ALA A 90 14.33 -6.68 15.33
C ALA A 90 14.51 -7.63 14.13
N THR A 91 14.02 -8.86 14.24
CA THR A 91 14.13 -9.91 13.22
C THR A 91 12.81 -10.62 12.98
N PHE A 92 12.73 -11.38 11.88
CA PHE A 92 11.64 -12.33 11.68
C PHE A 92 11.67 -13.43 12.76
N ASN A 93 10.48 -13.93 13.14
CA ASN A 93 10.39 -15.00 14.13
C ASN A 93 11.20 -16.24 13.68
N GLY A 94 12.07 -16.74 14.55
CA GLY A 94 12.94 -17.90 14.26
C GLY A 94 14.05 -17.66 13.23
N SER A 95 14.42 -16.41 12.97
CA SER A 95 15.41 -16.05 11.95
C SER A 95 16.29 -14.88 12.38
N ASP A 96 17.53 -14.83 11.89
CA ASP A 96 18.44 -13.69 12.07
C ASP A 96 18.21 -12.56 11.05
N LYS A 97 17.34 -12.78 10.06
CA LYS A 97 17.00 -11.75 9.06
C LYS A 97 16.29 -10.58 9.73
N PRO A 98 16.76 -9.34 9.52
CA PRO A 98 16.13 -8.15 10.09
C PRO A 98 14.68 -7.98 9.63
N TYR A 99 13.81 -7.54 10.55
CA TYR A 99 12.44 -7.22 10.20
C TYR A 99 12.40 -5.86 9.48
N PRO A 100 11.59 -5.69 8.42
CA PRO A 100 11.62 -4.47 7.62
C PRO A 100 11.35 -3.26 8.49
N PHE A 101 12.13 -2.19 8.39
CA PHE A 101 12.01 -0.92 9.13
C PHE A 101 12.22 -1.02 10.65
N TYR A 102 12.80 -2.09 11.19
CA TYR A 102 13.07 -2.18 12.63
C TYR A 102 14.00 -1.05 13.13
N ASN A 103 14.97 -0.64 12.32
CA ASN A 103 15.88 0.48 12.63
C ASN A 103 15.19 1.87 12.58
N LYS A 104 13.91 1.91 12.19
CA LYS A 104 13.13 3.14 12.08
C LYS A 104 12.01 3.21 13.14
N ARG A 105 12.03 2.36 14.17
CA ARG A 105 11.08 2.42 15.29
C ARG A 105 10.93 3.84 15.84
N GLY A 106 9.70 4.26 16.13
CA GLY A 106 9.38 5.60 16.63
C GLY A 106 9.47 6.71 15.58
N SER A 107 9.94 6.43 14.36
CA SER A 107 10.06 7.43 13.29
C SER A 107 8.70 7.98 12.86
N THR A 108 8.63 9.30 12.74
CA THR A 108 7.50 10.07 12.17
C THR A 108 7.89 10.81 10.88
N ASN A 109 9.17 10.85 10.55
CA ASN A 109 9.73 11.50 9.36
C ASN A 109 9.75 10.58 8.12
N LEU A 110 9.43 9.30 8.29
CA LEU A 110 9.34 8.31 7.22
C LEU A 110 7.88 8.01 6.90
N VAL A 111 7.47 8.35 5.68
CA VAL A 111 6.16 7.97 5.14
C VAL A 111 6.31 6.75 4.25
N ARG A 112 5.41 5.78 4.39
CA ARG A 112 5.32 4.62 3.50
C ARG A 112 3.97 4.60 2.83
N PHE A 113 3.95 4.38 1.53
CA PHE A 113 2.74 4.14 0.76
C PHE A 113 2.69 2.67 0.33
N GLY A 114 1.48 2.16 0.18
CA GLY A 114 1.22 0.82 -0.35
C GLY A 114 -0.17 0.73 -0.95
N THR A 115 -0.53 -0.46 -1.39
CA THR A 115 -1.85 -0.78 -1.90
C THR A 115 -2.52 -1.82 -0.98
N GLY A 116 -3.83 -1.77 -0.94
CA GLY A 116 -4.66 -2.80 -0.33
C GLY A 116 -6.00 -2.86 -1.05
N TRP A 117 -6.90 -3.71 -0.59
CA TRP A 117 -8.28 -3.68 -1.05
C TRP A 117 -9.26 -3.86 0.10
N VAL A 118 -10.46 -3.32 -0.06
CA VAL A 118 -11.54 -3.51 0.90
C VAL A 118 -12.03 -4.96 0.79
N TRP A 119 -11.93 -5.70 1.89
CA TRP A 119 -12.44 -7.07 2.01
C TRP A 119 -13.16 -7.24 3.36
N ASN A 120 -14.23 -8.02 3.33
CA ASN A 120 -14.90 -8.59 4.49
C ASN A 120 -15.50 -7.47 5.35
N VAL A 121 -16.27 -6.61 4.69
CA VAL A 121 -17.02 -5.55 5.34
C VAL A 121 -18.08 -6.20 6.21
N GLN A 122 -17.79 -6.27 7.51
CA GLN A 122 -18.71 -6.80 8.50
C GLN A 122 -19.43 -5.64 9.16
N LEU A 123 -20.77 -5.68 9.11
CA LEU A 123 -21.58 -4.82 9.97
C LEU A 123 -21.48 -5.39 11.38
N TYR A 124 -20.90 -4.63 12.30
CA TYR A 124 -20.93 -5.00 13.71
C TYR A 124 -22.37 -4.96 14.21
N SER A 125 -22.96 -6.14 14.41
CA SER A 125 -24.28 -6.26 15.02
C SER A 125 -24.13 -6.51 16.52
N LYS A 126 -25.16 -6.17 17.32
CA LYS A 126 -25.20 -6.51 18.76
C LYS A 126 -25.04 -8.02 19.03
N LYS A 127 -25.23 -8.88 18.03
CA LYS A 127 -25.15 -10.35 18.17
C LYS A 127 -23.72 -10.87 18.17
N ASP A 128 -22.77 -10.15 17.58
CA ASP A 128 -21.40 -10.63 17.40
C ASP A 128 -20.53 -10.42 18.66
N SER A 129 -21.05 -9.73 19.68
CA SER A 129 -20.37 -9.38 20.95
C SER A 129 -19.01 -8.68 20.81
N VAL A 130 -18.57 -8.36 19.59
CA VAL A 130 -17.38 -7.59 19.29
C VAL A 130 -17.83 -6.19 18.85
N ARG A 131 -17.26 -5.14 19.44
CA ARG A 131 -17.41 -3.75 18.95
C ARG A 131 -16.14 -3.35 18.21
N CYS A 132 -16.25 -2.47 17.22
CA CYS A 132 -15.05 -1.81 16.68
C CYS A 132 -14.29 -1.16 17.85
N PRO A 133 -12.98 -1.45 18.02
CA PRO A 133 -12.18 -0.84 19.08
C PRO A 133 -11.89 0.65 18.83
N CYS A 134 -12.27 1.16 17.65
CA CYS A 134 -12.06 2.54 17.28
C CYS A 134 -12.94 3.49 18.12
N LYS A 135 -12.31 4.54 18.69
CA LYS A 135 -12.98 5.51 19.58
C LYS A 135 -14.25 6.13 18.99
N VAL A 136 -14.30 6.31 17.66
CA VAL A 136 -15.46 6.87 16.97
C VAL A 136 -16.65 5.91 17.02
N CYS A 137 -16.48 4.64 16.64
CA CYS A 137 -17.58 3.67 16.66
C CYS A 137 -17.96 3.22 18.07
N VAL A 138 -17.07 3.34 19.05
CA VAL A 138 -17.44 3.15 20.47
C VAL A 138 -18.49 4.19 20.91
N ASN A 139 -18.42 5.40 20.36
CA ASN A 139 -19.26 6.54 20.72
C ASN A 139 -20.38 6.85 19.71
N SER A 140 -20.51 6.09 18.62
CA SER A 140 -21.56 6.32 17.63
C SER A 140 -22.92 5.87 18.16
N PRO A 141 -24.01 6.60 17.87
CA PRO A 141 -25.36 6.13 18.19
C PRO A 141 -25.64 4.81 17.47
N THR A 142 -26.22 3.85 18.21
CA THR A 142 -26.64 2.54 17.69
C THR A 142 -28.03 2.58 17.10
#